data_AF-A0A965ESH7-F1
#
_entry.id   AF-A0A965ESH7-F1
#
_cell.length_a   1.000
_cell.length_b   1.000
_cell.length_c   1.000
_cell.angle_alpha   90.00
_cell.angle_beta   90.00
_cell.angle_gamma   90.00
#
_symmetry.space_group_name_H-M   'P 1'
#
loop_
_entity.id
_entity.type
_entity.pdbx_description
1 polymer ?
#
loop_
_entity_poly.entity_id
_entity_poly.type
_entity_poly.pdbx_seq_one_letter_code
_entity_poly.pdbx_strand_id
1 'polypeptide(L)'
;DIELKELHPDDPDFVPTFTGDLYGYGMTTLVMAEAFGMTGDPDLKRYTAALATFLARHQHPLGGWRYELGQPGDITVTGWQVIALKSCQLTGLPVHSDIFRQVDRFLTSLTPPAPARPGRARLVGEHAEANARDFTRYHYLASFANSTTREPNECTSAIGLLCRLYTGWRRNDPRLMEGIEQLLQSKTHPALQLYRNFYLAQILLQTKHPAWTHWNRRNRDYLVKMQVTETSRMQADHPAFGAAPCEIGSWYLFDPRATSKDAARDRHLAPAGRLAHTALAILTLEVYYRLLPIYTEEAVE
;
A
#
# COMPACT_ATOMS: atom_id res chain seq x y z
N ASP A 1 -16.97 -24.67 -12.56
CA ASP A 1 -17.47 -23.32 -12.86
C ASP A 1 -17.41 -22.44 -11.65
N ILE A 2 -16.39 -21.58 -11.58
CA ILE A 2 -16.39 -20.47 -10.62
C ILE A 2 -16.58 -19.24 -11.46
N GLU A 3 -17.86 -18.95 -11.66
CA GLU A 3 -18.36 -17.71 -12.20
C GLU A 3 -17.90 -16.59 -11.27
N LEU A 4 -16.80 -15.96 -11.68
CA LEU A 4 -16.60 -14.56 -11.39
C LEU A 4 -17.85 -13.84 -11.87
N LYS A 5 -18.58 -13.27 -10.91
CA LYS A 5 -19.94 -12.72 -10.93
C LYS A 5 -20.17 -11.53 -11.88
N GLU A 6 -19.36 -11.40 -12.91
CA GLU A 6 -19.57 -10.45 -14.00
C GLU A 6 -20.49 -11.01 -15.09
N LEU A 7 -20.96 -12.26 -14.99
CA LEU A 7 -21.63 -12.96 -16.10
C LEU A 7 -23.14 -13.21 -15.96
N HIS A 8 -23.77 -12.98 -14.80
CA HIS A 8 -25.20 -13.28 -14.59
C HIS A 8 -25.94 -12.21 -13.75
N PRO A 9 -26.42 -11.12 -14.39
CA PRO A 9 -27.16 -10.05 -13.70
C PRO A 9 -28.63 -10.39 -13.34
N ASP A 10 -29.18 -11.51 -13.82
CA ASP A 10 -30.63 -11.80 -13.79
C ASP A 10 -31.07 -12.91 -12.81
N ASP A 11 -30.20 -13.40 -11.92
CA ASP A 11 -30.54 -14.47 -10.95
C ASP A 11 -30.99 -13.90 -9.58
N PRO A 12 -32.27 -14.07 -9.18
CA PRO A 12 -32.82 -13.52 -7.93
C PRO A 12 -32.44 -14.30 -6.66
N ASP A 13 -31.90 -15.53 -6.75
CA ASP A 13 -31.48 -16.34 -5.59
C ASP A 13 -29.98 -16.16 -5.25
N PHE A 14 -29.30 -15.26 -5.96
CA PHE A 14 -27.87 -15.03 -5.85
C PHE A 14 -27.48 -14.21 -4.59
N VAL A 15 -26.53 -14.74 -3.80
CA VAL A 15 -25.90 -14.04 -2.68
C VAL A 15 -24.41 -13.80 -3.00
N PRO A 16 -23.91 -12.55 -3.08
CA PRO A 16 -22.52 -12.32 -3.40
C PRO A 16 -21.58 -12.83 -2.29
N THR A 17 -20.87 -13.93 -2.52
CA THR A 17 -19.65 -14.39 -1.79
C THR A 17 -18.55 -13.34 -1.52
N PHE A 18 -18.63 -12.12 -2.06
CA PHE A 18 -17.70 -11.02 -1.76
C PHE A 18 -18.50 -9.72 -1.66
N THR A 19 -18.94 -9.40 -0.44
CA THR A 19 -19.41 -8.06 -0.09
C THR A 19 -18.19 -7.18 0.15
N GLY A 20 -17.52 -6.72 -0.90
CA GLY A 20 -16.28 -5.96 -0.80
C GLY A 20 -16.14 -4.93 -1.91
N ASP A 21 -15.65 -3.75 -1.55
CA ASP A 21 -15.22 -2.72 -2.48
C ASP A 21 -13.91 -3.14 -3.19
N LEU A 22 -13.45 -2.35 -4.15
CA LEU A 22 -12.20 -2.63 -4.87
C LEU A 22 -10.98 -2.71 -3.93
N TYR A 23 -11.02 -2.08 -2.75
CA TYR A 23 -9.95 -2.20 -1.76
C TYR A 23 -9.78 -3.67 -1.31
N GLY A 24 -10.89 -4.34 -1.02
CA GLY A 24 -10.91 -5.78 -0.69
C GLY A 24 -10.48 -6.68 -1.86
N TYR A 25 -10.87 -6.35 -3.10
CA TYR A 25 -10.45 -7.10 -4.29
C TYR A 25 -8.92 -7.05 -4.48
N GLY A 26 -8.29 -5.89 -4.26
CA GLY A 26 -6.84 -5.76 -4.37
C GLY A 26 -6.10 -6.63 -3.35
N MET A 27 -6.52 -6.58 -2.09
CA MET A 27 -5.96 -7.45 -1.04
C MET A 27 -6.16 -8.94 -1.35
N THR A 28 -7.36 -9.34 -1.76
CA THR A 28 -7.67 -10.74 -2.09
C THR A 28 -6.79 -11.24 -3.23
N THR A 29 -6.62 -10.41 -4.26
CA THR A 29 -5.78 -10.73 -5.41
C THR A 29 -4.32 -10.88 -5.01
N LEU A 30 -3.81 -10.01 -4.14
CA LEU A 30 -2.45 -10.12 -3.62
C LEU A 30 -2.24 -11.46 -2.89
N VAL A 31 -3.16 -11.81 -1.98
CA VAL A 31 -3.08 -13.06 -1.20
C VAL A 31 -3.09 -14.27 -2.12
N MET A 32 -4.00 -14.31 -3.09
CA MET A 32 -4.08 -15.40 -4.08
C MET A 32 -2.81 -15.50 -4.93
N ALA A 33 -2.28 -14.35 -5.37
CA ALA A 33 -1.06 -14.30 -6.18
C ALA A 33 0.17 -14.78 -5.41
N GLU A 34 0.36 -14.33 -4.17
CA GLU A 34 1.51 -14.73 -3.38
C GLU A 34 1.41 -16.19 -2.92
N ALA A 35 0.22 -16.64 -2.50
CA ALA A 35 0.00 -18.05 -2.18
C ALA A 35 0.27 -18.95 -3.39
N PHE A 36 -0.20 -18.56 -4.58
CA PHE A 36 0.12 -19.26 -5.82
C PHE A 36 1.63 -19.27 -6.10
N GLY A 37 2.29 -18.11 -6.00
CA GLY A 37 3.73 -17.99 -6.24
C GLY A 37 4.59 -18.83 -5.30
N MET A 38 4.19 -18.94 -4.03
CA MET A 38 4.91 -19.74 -3.02
C MET A 38 4.65 -21.25 -3.14
N THR A 39 3.44 -21.66 -3.50
CA THR A 39 3.04 -23.08 -3.46
C THR A 39 3.07 -23.77 -4.82
N GLY A 40 2.92 -23.01 -5.91
CA GLY A 40 2.72 -23.55 -7.25
C GLY A 40 1.36 -24.25 -7.45
N ASP A 41 0.41 -24.11 -6.53
CA ASP A 41 -0.88 -24.80 -6.58
C ASP A 41 -1.68 -24.41 -7.84
N PRO A 42 -1.98 -25.37 -8.75
CA PRO A 42 -2.70 -25.08 -9.98
C PRO A 42 -4.15 -24.60 -9.75
N ASP A 43 -4.78 -24.94 -8.62
CA ASP A 43 -6.11 -24.44 -8.29
C ASP A 43 -6.06 -22.94 -7.95
N LEU A 44 -4.97 -22.45 -7.34
CA LEU A 44 -4.79 -21.02 -7.09
C LEU A 44 -4.57 -20.25 -8.39
N LYS A 45 -3.88 -20.84 -9.37
CA LYS A 45 -3.60 -20.19 -10.67
C LYS A 45 -4.86 -19.67 -11.35
N ARG A 46 -5.93 -20.48 -11.38
CA ARG A 46 -7.19 -20.07 -12.04
C ARG A 46 -7.82 -18.87 -11.35
N TYR A 47 -7.82 -18.81 -10.01
CA TYR A 47 -8.41 -17.70 -9.25
C TYR A 47 -7.58 -16.43 -9.38
N THR A 48 -6.26 -16.56 -9.32
CA THR A 48 -5.34 -15.43 -9.47
C THR A 48 -5.48 -14.79 -10.85
N ALA A 49 -5.54 -15.59 -11.92
CA ALA A 49 -5.73 -15.08 -13.28
C ALA A 49 -7.09 -14.38 -13.46
N ALA A 50 -8.13 -14.96 -12.88
CA ALA A 50 -9.49 -14.41 -12.82
C ALA A 50 -9.51 -13.03 -12.16
N LEU A 51 -8.94 -12.93 -10.95
CA LEU A 51 -8.86 -11.68 -10.19
C LEU A 51 -8.00 -10.62 -10.88
N ALA A 52 -6.85 -11.00 -11.45
CA ALA A 52 -6.00 -10.08 -12.21
C ALA A 52 -6.75 -9.48 -13.41
N THR A 53 -7.54 -10.31 -14.11
CA THR A 53 -8.39 -9.87 -15.23
C THR A 53 -9.46 -8.89 -14.76
N PHE A 54 -10.13 -9.19 -13.63
CA PHE A 54 -11.12 -8.32 -13.02
C PHE A 54 -10.54 -6.94 -12.70
N LEU A 55 -9.40 -6.90 -12.01
CA LEU A 55 -8.74 -5.64 -11.64
C LEU A 55 -8.33 -4.83 -12.88
N ALA A 56 -7.75 -5.47 -13.88
CA ALA A 56 -7.32 -4.81 -15.11
C ALA A 56 -8.49 -4.20 -15.89
N ARG A 57 -9.64 -4.87 -15.95
CA ARG A 57 -10.87 -4.36 -16.59
C ARG A 57 -11.46 -3.15 -15.87
N HIS A 58 -11.27 -3.06 -14.56
CA HIS A 58 -11.87 -2.02 -13.72
C HIS A 58 -10.90 -0.88 -13.37
N GLN A 59 -9.79 -0.76 -14.10
CA GLN A 59 -8.94 0.44 -14.02
C GLN A 59 -9.68 1.64 -14.60
N HIS A 60 -9.76 2.74 -13.85
CA HIS A 60 -10.32 3.97 -14.38
C HIS A 60 -9.46 4.49 -15.54
N PRO A 61 -10.02 5.16 -16.57
CA PRO A 61 -9.24 5.72 -17.70
C PRO A 61 -8.14 6.73 -17.31
N LEU A 62 -8.20 7.27 -16.08
CA LEU A 62 -7.14 8.13 -15.51
C LEU A 62 -5.99 7.33 -14.85
N GLY A 63 -6.06 5.99 -14.86
CA GLY A 63 -4.99 5.08 -14.46
C GLY A 63 -5.02 4.57 -13.03
N GLY A 64 -5.97 5.00 -12.19
CA GLY A 64 -6.10 4.56 -10.80
C GLY A 64 -7.37 3.75 -10.54
N TRP A 65 -7.51 3.28 -9.30
CA TRP A 65 -8.71 2.64 -8.77
C TRP A 65 -9.15 3.33 -7.48
N ARG A 66 -10.43 3.23 -7.18
CA ARG A 66 -11.02 3.68 -5.92
C ARG A 66 -12.04 2.63 -5.44
N TYR A 67 -12.68 2.85 -4.31
CA TYR A 67 -13.55 1.87 -3.66
C TYR A 67 -14.66 1.33 -4.58
N GLU A 68 -15.35 2.19 -5.34
CA GLU A 68 -16.40 1.75 -6.26
C GLU A 68 -15.91 1.74 -7.71
N LEU A 69 -16.56 0.90 -8.54
CA LEU A 69 -16.26 0.79 -9.96
C LEU A 69 -16.44 2.14 -10.68
N GLY A 70 -15.53 2.45 -11.60
CA GLY A 70 -15.61 3.66 -12.42
C GLY A 70 -15.28 4.97 -11.70
N GLN A 71 -14.97 4.95 -10.40
CA GLN A 71 -14.52 6.14 -9.69
C GLN A 71 -13.07 6.51 -10.07
N PRO A 72 -12.74 7.82 -10.21
CA PRO A 72 -11.37 8.27 -10.35
C PRO A 72 -10.53 7.81 -9.16
N GLY A 73 -9.33 7.32 -9.43
CA GLY A 73 -8.53 6.61 -8.44
C GLY A 73 -8.04 7.45 -7.25
N ASP A 74 -7.81 6.78 -6.14
CA ASP A 74 -7.02 7.29 -5.01
C ASP A 74 -5.73 6.49 -4.83
N ILE A 75 -4.76 7.05 -4.11
CA ILE A 75 -3.45 6.41 -3.94
C ILE A 75 -3.53 5.08 -3.17
N THR A 76 -4.47 4.92 -2.24
CA THR A 76 -4.53 3.77 -1.32
C THR A 76 -5.10 2.52 -1.98
N VAL A 77 -6.23 2.65 -2.67
CA VAL A 77 -6.82 1.53 -3.43
C VAL A 77 -5.92 1.20 -4.61
N THR A 78 -5.42 2.21 -5.33
CA THR A 78 -4.47 2.00 -6.44
C THR A 78 -3.22 1.27 -5.96
N GLY A 79 -2.70 1.62 -4.79
CA GLY A 79 -1.57 0.91 -4.17
C GLY A 79 -1.80 -0.59 -4.05
N TRP A 80 -2.96 -1.01 -3.52
CA TRP A 80 -3.33 -2.43 -3.43
C TRP A 80 -3.43 -3.11 -4.80
N GLN A 81 -4.05 -2.45 -5.79
CA GLN A 81 -4.17 -3.05 -7.12
C GLN A 81 -2.81 -3.22 -7.79
N VAL A 82 -1.93 -2.23 -7.67
CA VAL A 82 -0.60 -2.26 -8.29
C VAL A 82 0.23 -3.40 -7.72
N ILE A 83 0.28 -3.54 -6.39
CA ILE A 83 1.05 -4.62 -5.77
C ILE A 83 0.44 -5.99 -6.09
N ALA A 84 -0.88 -6.11 -6.14
CA ALA A 84 -1.55 -7.35 -6.50
C ALA A 84 -1.29 -7.78 -7.94
N LEU A 85 -1.43 -6.85 -8.90
CA LEU A 85 -1.16 -7.10 -10.31
C LEU A 85 0.32 -7.38 -10.57
N LYS A 86 1.24 -6.71 -9.85
CA LYS A 86 2.66 -7.01 -9.93
C LYS A 86 2.95 -8.40 -9.38
N SER A 87 2.38 -8.79 -8.23
CA SER A 87 2.51 -10.15 -7.72
C SER A 87 1.97 -11.20 -8.69
N CYS A 88 0.84 -10.94 -9.36
CA CYS A 88 0.34 -11.81 -10.43
C CYS A 88 1.38 -11.96 -11.56
N GLN A 89 1.94 -10.84 -12.04
CA GLN A 89 2.96 -10.85 -13.10
C GLN A 89 4.18 -11.70 -12.71
N LEU A 90 4.64 -11.61 -11.46
CA LEU A 90 5.80 -12.35 -10.97
C LEU A 90 5.57 -13.86 -10.89
N THR A 91 4.31 -14.30 -10.79
CA THR A 91 3.96 -15.73 -10.91
C THR A 91 3.87 -16.23 -12.35
N GLY A 92 4.22 -15.40 -13.34
CA GLY A 92 4.14 -15.72 -14.76
C GLY A 92 2.76 -15.55 -15.38
N LEU A 93 1.79 -14.95 -14.65
CA LEU A 93 0.49 -14.61 -15.24
C LEU A 93 0.62 -13.38 -16.15
N PRO A 94 -0.06 -13.38 -17.32
CA PRO A 94 0.00 -12.25 -18.23
C PRO A 94 -0.72 -11.03 -17.64
N VAL A 95 0.02 -9.94 -17.43
CA VAL A 95 -0.51 -8.63 -17.06
C VAL A 95 0.02 -7.61 -18.05
N HIS A 96 -0.89 -6.90 -18.75
CA HIS A 96 -0.50 -5.99 -19.83
C HIS A 96 0.25 -4.76 -19.30
N SER A 97 1.35 -4.40 -19.96
CA SER A 97 2.24 -3.30 -19.52
C SER A 97 1.56 -1.93 -19.52
N ASP A 98 0.54 -1.72 -20.36
CA ASP A 98 -0.20 -0.46 -20.38
C ASP A 98 -0.98 -0.17 -19.10
N ILE A 99 -1.29 -1.19 -18.29
CA ILE A 99 -1.89 -0.98 -16.97
C ILE A 99 -0.92 -0.17 -16.10
N PHE A 100 0.33 -0.61 -16.02
CA PHE A 100 1.38 0.07 -15.25
C PHE A 100 1.75 1.43 -15.85
N ARG A 101 1.74 1.57 -17.19
CA ARG A 101 1.95 2.87 -17.86
C ARG A 101 0.88 3.89 -17.48
N GLN A 102 -0.37 3.47 -17.36
CA GLN A 102 -1.47 4.34 -16.93
C GLN A 102 -1.36 4.69 -15.45
N VAL A 103 -0.94 3.75 -14.60
CA VAL A 103 -0.62 4.01 -13.19
C VAL A 103 0.49 5.06 -13.07
N ASP A 104 1.54 5.00 -13.88
CA ASP A 104 2.64 6.00 -13.85
C ASP A 104 2.12 7.43 -14.11
N ARG A 105 1.19 7.58 -15.06
CA ARG A 105 0.51 8.86 -15.34
C ARG A 105 -0.37 9.30 -14.17
N PHE A 106 -1.14 8.37 -13.60
CA PHE A 106 -1.95 8.61 -12.41
C PHE A 106 -1.07 9.10 -11.24
N LEU A 107 0.00 8.40 -10.91
CA LEU A 107 0.95 8.77 -9.86
C LEU A 107 1.54 10.16 -10.09
N THR A 108 1.84 10.52 -11.34
CA THR A 108 2.35 11.85 -11.68
C THR A 108 1.30 12.93 -11.38
N SER A 109 0.01 12.66 -11.60
CA SER A 109 -1.06 13.61 -11.26
C SER A 109 -1.21 13.84 -9.74
N LEU A 110 -0.70 12.92 -8.91
CA LEU A 110 -0.73 13.02 -7.46
C LEU A 110 0.48 13.75 -6.86
N THR A 111 1.48 14.11 -7.67
CA THR A 111 2.69 14.80 -7.16
C THR A 111 2.41 16.28 -6.92
N PRO A 112 2.79 16.84 -5.74
CA PRO A 112 2.68 18.27 -5.51
C PRO A 112 3.65 19.05 -6.42
N PRO A 113 3.46 20.37 -6.57
CA PRO A 113 4.48 21.24 -7.13
C PRO A 113 5.79 21.12 -6.35
N ALA A 114 6.92 21.22 -7.04
CA ALA A 114 8.23 21.20 -6.39
C ALA A 114 8.37 22.40 -5.43
N PRO A 115 9.01 22.22 -4.26
CA PRO A 115 9.27 23.34 -3.36
C PRO A 115 10.16 24.39 -4.04
N ALA A 116 9.89 25.66 -3.77
CA ALA A 116 10.73 26.74 -4.26
C ALA A 116 12.16 26.59 -3.70
N ARG A 117 13.17 26.67 -4.57
CA ARG A 117 14.57 26.63 -4.15
C ARG A 117 14.86 27.83 -3.23
N PRO A 118 15.37 27.62 -2.01
CA PRO A 118 15.76 28.72 -1.13
C PRO A 118 16.78 29.63 -1.82
N GLY A 119 16.53 30.94 -1.85
CA GLY A 119 17.47 31.94 -2.37
C GLY A 119 17.41 32.23 -3.88
N ARG A 120 16.50 31.60 -4.65
CA ARG A 120 16.27 31.95 -6.06
C ARG A 120 14.93 32.66 -6.21
N ALA A 121 14.96 33.97 -6.43
CA ALA A 121 13.75 34.73 -6.75
C ALA A 121 13.15 34.19 -8.05
N ARG A 122 11.85 33.88 -8.05
CA ARG A 122 11.11 33.43 -9.23
C ARG A 122 11.15 34.54 -10.28
N LEU A 123 11.95 34.38 -11.34
CA LEU A 123 11.96 35.33 -12.45
C LEU A 123 10.64 35.22 -13.21
N VAL A 124 10.01 36.37 -13.49
CA VAL A 124 8.79 36.44 -14.29
C VAL A 124 9.14 36.01 -15.71
N GLY A 125 8.70 34.82 -16.13
CA GLY A 125 8.92 34.28 -17.48
C GLY A 125 9.54 32.88 -17.58
N GLU A 126 10.02 32.29 -16.47
CA GLU A 126 10.51 30.91 -16.46
C GLU A 126 9.33 29.91 -16.45
N HIS A 127 8.82 29.56 -17.63
CA HIS A 127 7.76 28.57 -17.78
C HIS A 127 8.20 27.14 -17.40
N ALA A 128 9.50 26.83 -17.45
CA ALA A 128 10.02 25.48 -17.18
C ALA A 128 10.04 25.12 -15.68
N GLU A 129 10.36 26.08 -14.78
CA GLU A 129 10.32 25.83 -13.32
C GLU A 129 8.87 25.86 -12.77
N ALA A 130 7.93 26.50 -13.47
CA ALA A 130 6.54 26.60 -13.04
C ALA A 130 5.77 25.26 -13.03
N ASN A 131 6.26 24.25 -13.76
CA ASN A 131 5.67 22.91 -13.83
C ASN A 131 6.52 21.83 -13.13
N ALA A 132 7.57 22.23 -12.41
CA ALA A 132 8.37 21.27 -11.64
C ALA A 132 7.49 20.59 -10.58
N ARG A 133 7.60 19.26 -10.49
CA ARG A 133 6.86 18.42 -9.55
C ARG A 133 7.82 17.77 -8.56
N ASP A 134 7.37 17.61 -7.32
CA ASP A 134 8.08 16.81 -6.33
C ASP A 134 7.58 15.37 -6.39
N PHE A 135 8.40 14.49 -6.98
CA PHE A 135 8.09 13.08 -7.16
C PHE A 135 8.38 12.22 -5.92
N THR A 136 8.82 12.82 -4.82
CA THR A 136 9.06 12.14 -3.53
C THR A 136 7.80 12.09 -2.66
N ARG A 137 6.81 12.93 -2.98
CA ARG A 137 5.58 13.11 -2.21
C ARG A 137 4.33 12.87 -3.07
N TYR A 138 3.30 12.29 -2.46
CA TYR A 138 2.06 11.94 -3.18
C TYR A 138 0.81 12.35 -2.39
N HIS A 139 -0.11 13.08 -3.04
CA HIS A 139 -1.42 13.38 -2.51
C HIS A 139 -2.31 12.13 -2.48
N TYR A 140 -3.37 12.18 -1.66
CA TYR A 140 -4.37 11.11 -1.59
C TYR A 140 -5.22 11.03 -2.88
N LEU A 141 -5.64 12.18 -3.41
CA LEU A 141 -6.44 12.32 -4.64
C LEU A 141 -5.79 13.38 -5.53
N ALA A 142 -5.99 13.26 -6.84
CA ALA A 142 -5.60 14.31 -7.78
C ALA A 142 -6.59 15.48 -7.66
N SER A 143 -6.09 16.72 -7.50
CA SER A 143 -6.96 17.90 -7.41
C SER A 143 -7.51 18.25 -8.79
N PHE A 144 -8.68 17.72 -9.14
CA PHE A 144 -9.44 18.20 -10.30
C PHE A 144 -10.67 18.95 -9.78
N ALA A 145 -10.52 20.27 -9.63
CA ALA A 145 -11.54 21.22 -9.19
C ALA A 145 -12.11 21.03 -7.76
N ASN A 146 -11.87 22.02 -6.90
CA ASN A 146 -12.59 22.30 -5.65
C ASN A 146 -12.57 21.29 -4.47
N SER A 147 -11.72 20.26 -4.47
CA SER A 147 -11.60 19.36 -3.32
C SER A 147 -10.32 19.60 -2.51
N THR A 148 -10.47 19.62 -1.20
CA THR A 148 -9.46 19.74 -0.13
C THR A 148 -8.41 18.64 -0.20
N THR A 149 -7.56 18.60 -1.23
CA THR A 149 -6.44 17.65 -1.28
C THR A 149 -5.53 17.96 -0.11
N ARG A 150 -5.61 17.12 0.93
CA ARG A 150 -4.73 17.21 2.09
C ARG A 150 -3.28 17.18 1.60
N GLU A 151 -2.42 17.90 2.31
CA GLU A 151 -0.98 17.83 2.11
C GLU A 151 -0.53 16.36 2.03
N PRO A 152 0.40 16.04 1.11
CA PRO A 152 0.99 14.71 1.03
C PRO A 152 1.55 14.30 2.39
N ASN A 153 1.21 13.08 2.81
CA ASN A 153 1.68 12.52 4.07
C ASN A 153 2.61 11.33 3.82
N GLU A 154 3.29 10.87 4.86
CA GLU A 154 4.29 9.82 4.73
C GLU A 154 3.71 8.47 4.27
N CYS A 155 2.46 8.16 4.58
CA CYS A 155 1.80 6.93 4.17
C CYS A 155 1.49 6.96 2.67
N THR A 156 0.85 8.02 2.18
CA THR A 156 0.55 8.17 0.75
C THR A 156 1.82 8.21 -0.09
N SER A 157 2.89 8.84 0.42
CA SER A 157 4.18 8.85 -0.25
C SER A 157 4.86 7.48 -0.29
N ALA A 158 4.81 6.69 0.80
CA ALA A 158 5.34 5.32 0.80
C ALA A 158 4.61 4.44 -0.24
N ILE A 159 3.29 4.57 -0.37
CA ILE A 159 2.51 3.85 -1.38
C ILE A 159 2.95 4.28 -2.79
N GLY A 160 3.03 5.59 -3.04
CA GLY A 160 3.42 6.13 -4.33
C GLY A 160 4.80 5.68 -4.78
N LEU A 161 5.78 5.69 -3.87
CA LEU A 161 7.15 5.26 -4.14
C LEU A 161 7.25 3.76 -4.45
N LEU A 162 6.50 2.89 -3.74
CA LEU A 162 6.45 1.47 -4.09
C LEU A 162 5.81 1.27 -5.47
N CYS A 163 4.72 1.99 -5.77
CA CYS A 163 4.09 1.92 -7.08
C CYS A 163 5.03 2.42 -8.19
N ARG A 164 5.87 3.44 -7.93
CA ARG A 164 6.90 3.88 -8.87
C ARG A 164 7.92 2.80 -9.19
N LEU A 165 8.37 2.06 -8.17
CA LEU A 165 9.24 0.89 -8.38
C LEU A 165 8.57 -0.13 -9.32
N TYR A 166 7.28 -0.41 -9.13
CA TYR A 166 6.53 -1.35 -9.98
C TYR A 166 6.08 -0.83 -11.34
N THR A 167 6.16 0.48 -11.56
CA THR A 167 5.86 1.11 -12.86
C THR A 167 7.12 1.41 -13.67
N GLY A 168 8.29 0.93 -13.22
CA GLY A 168 9.52 0.88 -14.01
C GLY A 168 10.64 1.81 -13.52
N TRP A 169 10.50 2.46 -12.36
CA TRP A 169 11.64 3.16 -11.78
C TRP A 169 12.73 2.18 -11.37
N ARG A 170 13.99 2.54 -11.63
CA ARG A 170 15.13 1.73 -11.23
C ARG A 170 15.31 1.79 -9.72
N ARG A 171 15.88 0.71 -9.16
CA ARG A 171 16.19 0.62 -7.73
C ARG A 171 17.07 1.76 -7.22
N ASN A 172 17.90 2.38 -8.07
CA ASN A 172 18.78 3.49 -7.73
C ASN A 172 18.30 4.85 -8.29
N ASP A 173 17.04 4.97 -8.70
CA ASP A 173 16.49 6.24 -9.17
C ASP A 173 16.66 7.31 -8.08
N PRO A 174 17.28 8.47 -8.38
CA PRO A 174 17.54 9.50 -7.37
C PRO A 174 16.27 9.99 -6.66
N ARG A 175 15.13 10.04 -7.37
CA ARG A 175 13.85 10.47 -6.82
C ARG A 175 13.30 9.43 -5.84
N LEU A 176 13.51 8.14 -6.13
CA LEU A 176 13.14 7.05 -5.23
C LEU A 176 13.96 7.12 -3.94
N MET A 177 15.28 7.25 -4.08
CA MET A 177 16.21 7.32 -2.96
C MET A 177 15.94 8.53 -2.07
N GLU A 178 15.72 9.71 -2.67
CA GLU A 178 15.36 10.91 -1.92
C GLU A 178 14.06 10.73 -1.14
N GLY A 179 13.03 10.15 -1.75
CA GLY A 179 11.77 9.86 -1.07
C GLY A 179 11.91 8.85 0.07
N ILE A 180 12.75 7.81 -0.10
CA ILE A 180 13.07 6.86 0.97
C ILE A 180 13.75 7.57 2.14
N GLU A 181 14.74 8.42 1.87
CA GLU A 181 15.45 9.16 2.92
C GLU A 181 14.53 10.11 3.69
N GLN A 182 13.63 10.81 3.00
CA GLN A 182 12.61 11.64 3.67
C GLN A 182 11.71 10.79 4.58
N LEU A 183 11.28 9.61 4.11
CA LEU A 183 10.50 8.68 4.92
C LEU A 183 11.29 8.18 6.14
N LEU A 184 12.57 7.85 6.00
CA LEU A 184 13.40 7.37 7.10
C LEU A 184 13.61 8.42 8.21
N GLN A 185 13.40 9.70 7.91
CA GLN A 185 13.48 10.81 8.89
C GLN A 185 12.20 11.01 9.71
N SER A 186 11.16 10.18 9.52
CA SER A 186 9.91 10.30 10.27
C SER A 186 10.14 10.29 11.79
N LYS A 187 9.53 11.26 12.46
CA LYS A 187 9.51 11.34 13.94
C LYS A 187 8.27 10.67 14.54
N THR A 188 7.37 10.18 13.69
CA THR A 188 6.12 9.55 14.14
C THR A 188 6.42 8.21 14.79
N HIS A 189 5.67 7.89 15.83
CA HIS A 189 5.85 6.63 16.54
C HIS A 189 5.52 5.43 15.61
N PRO A 190 6.34 4.37 15.55
CA PRO A 190 6.14 3.24 14.63
C PRO A 190 4.76 2.55 14.72
N ALA A 191 4.14 2.53 15.91
CA ALA A 191 2.78 1.98 16.10
C ALA A 191 1.71 2.65 15.24
N LEU A 192 1.89 3.95 14.98
CA LEU A 192 0.92 4.78 14.26
C LEU A 192 1.13 4.73 12.75
N GLN A 193 2.02 3.85 12.29
CA GLN A 193 2.50 3.80 10.92
C GLN A 193 2.56 2.39 10.37
N LEU A 194 1.77 1.46 10.92
CA LEU A 194 1.82 0.06 10.50
C LEU A 194 1.55 -0.08 8.99
N TYR A 195 0.54 0.63 8.47
CA TYR A 195 0.19 0.59 7.06
C TYR A 195 1.29 1.21 6.18
N ARG A 196 1.86 2.34 6.59
CA ARG A 196 3.04 2.94 5.94
C ARG A 196 4.24 1.99 5.94
N ASN A 197 4.53 1.37 7.08
CA ASN A 197 5.68 0.49 7.26
C ASN A 197 5.56 -0.78 6.42
N PHE A 198 4.35 -1.27 6.17
CA PHE A 198 4.12 -2.35 5.22
C PHE A 198 4.63 -2.00 3.81
N TYR A 199 4.37 -0.79 3.30
CA TYR A 199 4.90 -0.36 2.00
C TYR A 199 6.41 -0.07 2.07
N LEU A 200 6.87 0.64 3.10
CA LEU A 200 8.28 1.01 3.25
C LEU A 200 9.19 -0.23 3.36
N ALA A 201 8.76 -1.26 4.08
CA ALA A 201 9.51 -2.50 4.22
C ALA A 201 9.79 -3.15 2.85
N GLN A 202 8.79 -3.17 1.96
CA GLN A 202 8.92 -3.72 0.62
C GLN A 202 9.87 -2.90 -0.25
N ILE A 203 9.84 -1.56 -0.13
CA ILE A 203 10.76 -0.68 -0.84
C ILE A 203 12.20 -0.95 -0.39
N LEU A 204 12.45 -0.87 0.92
CA LEU A 204 13.80 -1.03 1.48
C LEU A 204 14.42 -2.40 1.15
N LEU A 205 13.61 -3.46 1.17
CA LEU A 205 14.05 -4.80 0.81
C LEU A 205 14.41 -4.89 -0.67
N GLN A 206 13.53 -4.43 -1.57
CA GLN A 206 13.72 -4.55 -3.01
C GLN A 206 14.83 -3.65 -3.56
N THR A 207 15.03 -2.47 -2.95
CA THR A 207 16.15 -1.59 -3.32
C THR A 207 17.45 -2.00 -2.65
N LYS A 208 17.47 -3.06 -1.83
CA LYS A 208 18.63 -3.47 -1.00
C LYS A 208 19.19 -2.29 -0.20
N HIS A 209 18.30 -1.47 0.37
CA HIS A 209 18.68 -0.20 0.98
C HIS A 209 19.57 -0.41 2.22
N PRO A 210 20.65 0.36 2.42
CA PRO A 210 21.54 0.21 3.58
C PRO A 210 20.83 0.34 4.94
N ALA A 211 19.75 1.15 4.99
CA ALA A 211 18.97 1.32 6.21
C ALA A 211 18.16 0.08 6.62
N TRP A 212 17.93 -0.89 5.71
CA TRP A 212 17.06 -2.06 5.94
C TRP A 212 17.39 -2.78 7.25
N THR A 213 18.66 -3.11 7.48
CA THR A 213 19.06 -3.90 8.65
C THR A 213 18.73 -3.21 9.97
N HIS A 214 19.02 -1.92 10.09
CA HIS A 214 18.76 -1.16 11.31
C HIS A 214 17.26 -0.86 11.47
N TRP A 215 16.62 -0.40 10.39
CA TRP A 215 15.20 -0.08 10.37
C TRP A 215 14.33 -1.31 10.69
N ASN A 216 14.59 -2.44 10.04
CA ASN A 216 13.83 -3.67 10.23
C ASN A 216 14.01 -4.21 11.64
N ARG A 217 15.22 -4.18 12.21
CA ARG A 217 15.45 -4.59 13.61
C ARG A 217 14.56 -3.78 14.56
N ARG A 218 14.58 -2.46 14.45
CA ARG A 218 13.76 -1.55 15.28
C ARG A 218 12.26 -1.82 15.09
N ASN A 219 11.80 -1.95 13.84
CA ASN A 219 10.39 -2.19 13.54
C ASN A 219 9.92 -3.57 14.02
N ARG A 220 10.69 -4.62 13.78
CA ARG A 220 10.43 -5.99 14.22
C ARG A 220 10.36 -6.09 15.74
N ASP A 221 11.41 -5.63 16.44
CA ASP A 221 11.48 -5.72 17.90
C ASP A 221 10.32 -4.95 18.55
N TYR A 222 9.92 -3.85 17.91
CA TYR A 222 8.74 -3.11 18.31
C TYR A 222 7.44 -3.91 18.12
N LEU A 223 7.18 -4.44 16.92
CA LEU A 223 5.96 -5.21 16.65
C LEU A 223 5.86 -6.44 17.56
N VAL A 224 6.95 -7.19 17.74
CA VAL A 224 6.99 -8.34 18.67
C VAL A 224 6.66 -7.91 20.09
N LYS A 225 7.22 -6.79 20.57
CA LYS A 225 6.91 -6.25 21.90
C LYS A 225 5.44 -5.84 22.07
N MET A 226 4.78 -5.41 20.98
CA MET A 226 3.38 -4.98 21.01
C MET A 226 2.38 -6.12 20.76
N GLN A 227 2.84 -7.35 20.53
CA GLN A 227 1.95 -8.50 20.39
C GLN A 227 1.25 -8.79 21.71
N VAL A 228 -0.03 -9.13 21.65
CA VAL A 228 -0.77 -9.58 22.84
C VAL A 228 -0.23 -10.93 23.29
N THR A 229 0.28 -11.03 24.52
CA THR A 229 0.79 -12.29 25.10
C THR A 229 -0.15 -12.91 26.12
N GLU A 230 -1.11 -12.16 26.64
CA GLU A 230 -2.07 -12.62 27.65
C GLU A 230 -3.46 -12.04 27.39
N THR A 231 -4.51 -12.84 27.59
CA THR A 231 -5.93 -12.42 27.44
C THR A 231 -6.43 -11.60 28.63
N SER A 232 -5.75 -11.71 29.78
CA SER A 232 -6.11 -11.07 31.03
C SER A 232 -5.44 -9.73 31.17
N ARG A 233 -6.04 -8.65 30.64
CA ARG A 233 -5.98 -7.29 31.23
C ARG A 233 -6.68 -6.22 30.40
N MET A 234 -7.76 -5.68 30.96
CA MET A 234 -8.25 -4.30 30.73
C MET A 234 -7.29 -3.26 31.35
N GLN A 235 -5.97 -3.51 31.36
CA GLN A 235 -5.02 -2.58 31.96
C GLN A 235 -4.62 -1.57 30.90
N ALA A 236 -4.93 -0.31 31.18
CA ALA A 236 -4.73 0.80 30.27
C ALA A 236 -3.25 1.02 29.91
N ASP A 237 -2.31 0.28 30.51
CA ASP A 237 -0.84 0.24 30.38
C ASP A 237 -0.29 -0.97 29.56
N HIS A 238 -1.15 -1.88 29.06
CA HIS A 238 -0.71 -2.99 28.20
C HIS A 238 -0.34 -2.52 26.78
N PRO A 239 0.78 -2.96 26.18
CA PRO A 239 1.28 -2.52 24.86
C PRO A 239 0.39 -2.90 23.64
N ALA A 240 -0.90 -3.16 23.79
CA ALA A 240 -1.82 -3.53 22.69
C ALA A 240 -3.19 -2.85 22.87
N PHE A 241 -3.19 -1.55 23.12
CA PHE A 241 -4.26 -0.89 23.86
C PHE A 241 -5.66 -0.89 23.18
N GLY A 242 -6.67 -1.34 23.95
CA GLY A 242 -8.00 -0.70 24.01
C GLY A 242 -9.21 -1.34 23.29
N ALA A 243 -9.57 -2.60 23.57
CA ALA A 243 -10.96 -3.15 23.67
C ALA A 243 -10.92 -4.63 24.15
N ALA A 244 -12.07 -5.17 24.61
CA ALA A 244 -12.33 -6.45 25.33
C ALA A 244 -11.57 -7.71 24.81
N PRO A 245 -11.55 -8.82 25.59
CA PRO A 245 -10.36 -9.67 25.81
C PRO A 245 -9.48 -9.84 24.57
N CYS A 246 -8.28 -9.31 24.66
CA CYS A 246 -7.32 -9.34 23.56
C CYS A 246 -6.93 -10.79 23.25
N GLU A 247 -7.08 -11.20 21.99
CA GLU A 247 -6.68 -12.50 21.50
C GLU A 247 -5.16 -12.60 21.52
N ILE A 248 -4.63 -13.60 22.22
CA ILE A 248 -3.18 -13.86 22.27
C ILE A 248 -2.66 -14.04 20.84
N GLY A 249 -1.53 -13.43 20.55
CA GLY A 249 -0.91 -13.43 19.24
C GLY A 249 -1.38 -12.31 18.30
N SER A 250 -2.37 -11.51 18.69
CA SER A 250 -2.93 -10.44 17.85
C SER A 250 -2.27 -9.07 18.07
N TRP A 251 -2.56 -8.13 17.16
CA TRP A 251 -2.23 -6.71 17.29
C TRP A 251 -3.49 -5.85 17.16
N TYR A 252 -3.58 -4.83 18.02
CA TYR A 252 -4.51 -3.72 17.85
C TYR A 252 -3.80 -2.45 18.31
N LEU A 253 -3.21 -1.75 17.34
CA LEU A 253 -2.31 -0.61 17.58
C LEU A 253 -3.13 0.69 17.55
N PHE A 254 -3.82 0.93 18.66
CA PHE A 254 -4.61 2.12 18.93
C PHE A 254 -4.13 2.73 20.26
N ASP A 255 -4.02 4.06 20.38
CA ASP A 255 -3.86 4.73 21.68
C ASP A 255 -5.22 5.25 22.18
N PRO A 256 -5.85 4.58 23.16
CA PRO A 256 -7.13 5.00 23.73
C PRO A 256 -7.04 6.24 24.63
N ARG A 257 -5.83 6.68 24.99
CA ARG A 257 -5.59 7.85 25.86
C ARG A 257 -5.23 9.11 25.07
N ALA A 258 -5.00 8.99 23.77
CA ALA A 258 -4.66 10.12 22.91
C ALA A 258 -5.84 11.10 22.81
N THR A 259 -5.56 12.37 23.11
CA THR A 259 -6.53 13.46 23.16
C THR A 259 -6.77 14.13 21.80
N SER A 260 -5.98 13.78 20.78
CA SER A 260 -6.16 14.27 19.40
C SER A 260 -6.47 13.11 18.44
N LYS A 261 -7.30 13.39 17.43
CA LYS A 261 -7.69 12.40 16.40
C LYS A 261 -6.49 11.85 15.62
N ASP A 262 -5.40 12.61 15.52
CA ASP A 262 -4.20 12.25 14.74
C ASP A 262 -3.12 11.52 15.58
N ALA A 263 -3.09 11.70 16.91
CA ALA A 263 -2.14 11.00 17.78
C ALA A 263 -2.60 9.58 18.15
N ALA A 264 -3.89 9.30 17.97
CA ALA A 264 -4.51 8.10 18.53
C ALA A 264 -4.36 6.85 17.66
N ARG A 265 -4.19 6.99 16.33
CA ARG A 265 -4.47 5.91 15.37
C ARG A 265 -3.58 6.00 14.14
N ASP A 266 -3.13 4.86 13.61
CA ASP A 266 -2.80 4.78 12.18
C ASP A 266 -4.08 5.12 11.40
N ARG A 267 -4.17 6.32 10.85
CA ARG A 267 -5.40 6.85 10.28
C ARG A 267 -5.95 5.99 9.15
N HIS A 268 -5.07 5.34 8.41
CA HIS A 268 -5.44 4.52 7.25
C HIS A 268 -5.87 3.11 7.66
N LEU A 269 -5.35 2.60 8.78
CA LEU A 269 -5.63 1.24 9.24
C LEU A 269 -6.65 1.13 10.36
N ALA A 270 -6.77 2.16 11.20
CA ALA A 270 -7.62 2.13 12.38
C ALA A 270 -9.10 1.79 12.16
N PRO A 271 -9.74 2.13 11.02
CA PRO A 271 -11.11 1.68 10.74
C PRO A 271 -11.24 0.16 10.54
N ALA A 272 -10.15 -0.55 10.21
CA ALA A 272 -10.18 -1.95 9.75
C ALA A 272 -10.17 -3.00 10.88
N GLY A 273 -10.05 -2.57 12.14
CA GLY A 273 -10.15 -3.45 13.31
C GLY A 273 -8.95 -4.39 13.53
N ARG A 274 -9.03 -5.23 14.57
CA ARG A 274 -7.93 -6.08 15.05
C ARG A 274 -7.41 -7.07 14.00
N LEU A 275 -8.28 -7.67 13.21
CA LEU A 275 -7.87 -8.66 12.20
C LEU A 275 -6.94 -8.02 11.15
N ALA A 276 -7.29 -6.83 10.66
CA ALA A 276 -6.46 -6.12 9.69
C ALA A 276 -5.13 -5.66 10.28
N HIS A 277 -5.12 -5.15 11.52
CA HIS A 277 -3.88 -4.82 12.23
C HIS A 277 -2.98 -6.05 12.41
N THR A 278 -3.56 -7.18 12.81
CA THR A 278 -2.83 -8.44 12.99
C THR A 278 -2.25 -8.93 11.66
N ALA A 279 -3.06 -8.95 10.61
CA ALA A 279 -2.63 -9.34 9.28
C ALA A 279 -1.48 -8.45 8.77
N LEU A 280 -1.60 -7.12 8.84
CA LEU A 280 -0.52 -6.23 8.40
C LEU A 280 0.73 -6.32 9.26
N ALA A 281 0.62 -6.55 10.57
CA ALA A 281 1.77 -6.79 11.44
C ALA A 281 2.54 -8.04 10.99
N ILE A 282 1.83 -9.14 10.75
CA ILE A 282 2.40 -10.38 10.23
C ILE A 282 3.03 -10.16 8.85
N LEU A 283 2.29 -9.57 7.90
CA LEU A 283 2.79 -9.30 6.55
C LEU A 283 4.04 -8.42 6.53
N THR A 284 4.16 -7.48 7.49
CA THR A 284 5.34 -6.62 7.65
C THR A 284 6.51 -7.38 8.28
N LEU A 285 6.25 -8.25 9.27
CA LEU A 285 7.27 -9.11 9.91
C LEU A 285 7.81 -10.19 8.96
N GLU A 286 6.98 -10.68 8.05
CA GLU A 286 7.28 -11.78 7.13
C GLU A 286 7.73 -11.30 5.74
N VAL A 287 7.89 -10.00 5.52
CA VAL A 287 8.15 -9.42 4.19
C VAL A 287 9.31 -10.08 3.44
N TYR A 288 10.38 -10.50 4.12
CA TYR A 288 11.52 -11.19 3.51
C TYR A 288 11.24 -12.67 3.22
N TYR A 289 10.39 -13.34 4.00
CA TYR A 289 9.96 -14.71 3.68
C TYR A 289 8.96 -14.74 2.52
N ARG A 290 8.11 -13.72 2.41
CA ARG A 290 7.10 -13.62 1.34
C ARG A 290 7.69 -13.20 0.01
N LEU A 291 8.57 -12.19 0.01
CA LEU A 291 9.04 -11.60 -1.25
C LEU A 291 10.26 -12.32 -1.82
N LEU A 292 11.22 -12.79 -1.02
CA LEU A 292 12.44 -13.40 -1.58
C LEU A 292 12.20 -14.63 -2.49
N PRO A 293 11.23 -15.53 -2.22
CA PRO A 293 10.94 -16.65 -3.11
C PRO A 293 10.30 -16.23 -4.44
N ILE A 294 9.56 -15.13 -4.47
CA ILE A 294 8.78 -14.67 -5.63
C ILE A 294 9.57 -13.64 -6.46
N TYR A 295 10.38 -12.81 -5.80
CA TYR A 295 11.17 -11.74 -6.40
C TYR A 295 12.61 -12.22 -6.61
N THR A 296 12.83 -13.03 -7.65
CA THR A 296 14.17 -13.32 -8.14
C THR A 296 14.78 -12.06 -8.77
N GLU A 297 16.12 -11.97 -8.85
CA GLU A 297 16.79 -10.78 -9.42
C GLU A 297 16.33 -10.48 -10.86
N GLU A 298 16.00 -11.52 -11.63
CA GLU A 298 15.51 -11.46 -13.01
C GLU A 298 14.09 -10.89 -13.14
N ALA A 299 13.27 -10.94 -12.08
CA ALA A 299 11.85 -10.57 -12.15
C ALA A 299 11.59 -9.05 -11.92
N VAL A 300 12.65 -8.32 -11.55
CA VAL A 300 12.62 -6.88 -11.22
C VAL A 300 13.39 -6.02 -12.23
N GLU A 301 14.12 -6.65 -13.16
CA GLU A 301 14.76 -6.00 -14.31
C GLU A 301 13.84 -5.94 -15.53
#